data_AF-A0A8T4R0F6-F1
#
_entry.id   AF-A0A8T4R0F6-F1
#
_cell.length_a   1.000
_cell.length_b   1.000
_cell.length_c   1.000
_cell.angle_alpha   90.00
_cell.angle_beta   90.00
_cell.angle_gamma   90.00
#
_symmetry.space_group_name_H-M   'P 1'
#
loop_
_entity.id
_entity.type
_entity.pdbx_description
1 polymer ?
#
loop_
_entity_poly.entity_id
_entity_poly.type
_entity_poly.pdbx_seq_one_letter_code
_entity_poly.pdbx_strand_id
1 'polypeptide(L)'
;MRNQLKKLLKNWRIWVLILAVVIGTVAISPRFGEQGIAIRGVERGSPADLAGMHSPVSGTKPVDRERIESINGQHISSLQDYLASVSDLQIGDTVSIQTSQGFYQLKVLAGNETNVSELAHLGLQVTGAASSNILKGLDIQGGTRVLLKPEEQLAKEDLDFIVQSLQQRLNVFGLSDVTVKPASDLSGGQFILVEIAGAGGMFRRNKPAPGLPGRR
;
A
#
# COMPACT_ATOMS: atom_id res chain seq x y z
N MET A 1 39.71 -3.72 29.90
CA MET A 1 38.79 -3.42 28.78
C MET A 1 39.30 -2.35 27.80
N ARG A 2 39.88 -1.22 28.24
CA ARG A 2 40.35 -0.11 27.37
C ARG A 2 41.38 -0.50 26.27
N ASN A 3 42.24 -1.49 26.51
CA ASN A 3 43.28 -1.89 25.54
C ASN A 3 42.76 -2.78 24.41
N GLN A 4 41.73 -3.59 24.66
CA GLN A 4 41.12 -4.45 23.64
C GLN A 4 40.29 -3.62 22.66
N LEU A 5 39.57 -2.61 23.15
CA LEU A 5 38.79 -1.69 22.32
C LEU A 5 39.67 -0.85 21.38
N LYS A 6 40.82 -0.36 21.87
CA LYS A 6 41.82 0.33 21.04
C LYS A 6 42.41 -0.57 19.95
N LYS A 7 42.58 -1.87 20.23
CA LYS A 7 43.09 -2.85 19.26
C LYS A 7 42.05 -3.14 18.16
N LEU A 8 40.76 -3.18 18.52
CA LEU A 8 39.64 -3.30 17.58
C LEU A 8 39.53 -2.06 16.68
N LEU A 9 39.53 -0.85 17.25
CA LEU A 9 39.42 0.40 16.49
C LEU A 9 40.66 0.71 15.62
N LYS A 10 41.77 -0.01 15.78
CA LYS A 10 42.94 0.10 14.89
C LYS A 10 42.82 -0.79 13.64
N ASN A 11 41.93 -1.78 13.66
CA ASN A 11 41.73 -2.66 12.53
C ASN A 11 40.84 -1.98 11.47
N TRP A 12 41.39 -1.77 10.27
CA TRP A 12 40.66 -1.09 9.19
C TRP A 12 39.37 -1.82 8.78
N ARG A 13 39.31 -3.16 8.93
CA ARG A 13 38.10 -3.96 8.67
C ARG A 13 36.92 -3.52 9.54
N ILE A 14 37.21 -3.07 10.76
CA ILE A 14 36.19 -2.60 11.70
C ILE A 14 35.65 -1.23 11.26
N TRP A 15 36.49 -0.36 10.71
CA TRP A 15 36.02 0.90 10.13
C TRP A 15 35.14 0.70 8.91
N VAL A 16 35.43 -0.28 8.04
CA VAL A 16 34.54 -0.65 6.93
C VAL A 16 33.18 -1.10 7.44
N LEU A 17 33.15 -1.95 8.48
CA LEU A 17 31.89 -2.39 9.08
C LEU A 17 31.11 -1.24 9.71
N ILE A 18 31.77 -0.35 10.46
CA ILE A 18 31.15 0.83 11.04
C ILE A 18 30.57 1.72 9.94
N LEU A 19 31.32 1.97 8.87
CA LEU A 19 30.85 2.73 7.72
C LEU A 19 29.62 2.08 7.07
N ALA A 20 29.64 0.76 6.87
CA ALA A 20 28.51 0.03 6.32
C ALA A 20 27.26 0.12 7.21
N VAL A 21 27.42 0.06 8.54
CA VAL A 21 26.32 0.22 9.49
C VAL A 21 25.77 1.64 9.48
N VAL A 22 26.64 2.66 9.40
CA VAL A 22 26.21 4.06 9.30
C VAL A 22 25.43 4.29 8.01
N ILE A 23 25.95 3.83 6.86
CA ILE A 23 25.24 3.92 5.57
C ILE A 23 23.91 3.17 5.63
N GLY A 24 23.88 1.97 6.20
CA GLY A 24 22.65 1.20 6.38
C GLY A 24 21.62 1.92 7.25
N THR A 25 22.05 2.55 8.34
CA THR A 25 21.16 3.30 9.23
C THR A 25 20.57 4.52 8.52
N VAL A 26 21.37 5.25 7.75
CA VAL A 26 20.91 6.38 6.93
C VAL A 26 19.94 5.91 5.84
N ALA A 27 20.23 4.79 5.17
CA ALA A 27 19.37 4.23 4.13
C ALA A 27 18.01 3.78 4.69
N ILE A 28 18.00 3.12 5.86
CA ILE A 28 16.78 2.67 6.55
C ILE A 28 15.97 3.87 7.05
N SER A 29 16.64 4.97 7.44
CA SER A 29 16.02 6.17 8.01
C SER A 29 14.99 5.83 9.11
N PRO A 30 15.39 5.13 10.19
CA PRO A 30 14.47 4.70 11.23
C PRO A 30 13.86 5.91 11.94
N ARG A 31 12.54 5.92 12.05
CA ARG A 31 11.76 6.90 12.78
C ARG A 31 11.04 6.23 13.94
N PHE A 32 11.28 6.74 15.14
CA PHE A 32 10.73 6.18 16.38
C PHE A 32 9.50 7.00 16.80
N GLY A 33 8.40 6.31 17.12
CA GLY A 33 7.18 6.96 17.59
C GLY A 33 6.44 7.77 16.53
N GLU A 34 6.62 7.46 15.24
CA GLU A 34 5.81 8.07 14.17
C GLU A 34 4.34 7.76 14.39
N GLN A 35 3.54 8.82 14.42
CA GLN A 35 2.09 8.77 14.51
C GLN A 35 1.49 9.30 13.21
N GLY A 36 0.23 8.96 12.98
CA GLY A 36 -0.56 9.40 11.84
C GLY A 36 -0.72 8.35 10.76
N ILE A 37 -1.41 8.76 9.69
CA ILE A 37 -1.96 7.86 8.68
C ILE A 37 -1.42 8.23 7.31
N ALA A 38 -0.60 7.37 6.73
CA ALA A 38 -0.04 7.54 5.40
C ALA A 38 -1.05 7.11 4.32
N ILE A 39 -1.13 7.90 3.25
CA ILE A 39 -1.90 7.58 2.06
C ILE A 39 -1.09 6.55 1.26
N ARG A 40 -1.66 5.36 1.11
CA ARG A 40 -1.10 4.29 0.32
C ARG A 40 -1.54 4.38 -1.12
N GLY A 41 -2.75 4.85 -1.39
CA GLY A 41 -3.30 4.98 -2.72
C GLY A 41 -4.56 5.84 -2.73
N VAL A 42 -4.87 6.34 -3.92
CA VAL A 42 -6.05 7.13 -4.24
C VAL A 42 -6.69 6.51 -5.48
N GLU A 43 -7.94 6.10 -5.35
CA GLU A 43 -8.73 5.50 -6.42
C GLU A 43 -9.08 6.55 -7.49
N ARG A 44 -8.92 6.23 -8.77
CA ARG A 44 -9.21 7.20 -9.84
C ARG A 44 -10.70 7.50 -9.94
N GLY A 45 -11.04 8.77 -10.16
CA GLY A 45 -12.43 9.25 -10.24
C GLY A 45 -13.17 9.26 -8.90
N SER A 46 -12.50 8.92 -7.80
CA SER A 46 -13.04 9.04 -6.45
C SER A 46 -13.06 10.49 -5.97
N PRO A 47 -13.78 10.81 -4.87
CA PRO A 47 -13.77 12.15 -4.30
C PRO A 47 -12.37 12.70 -4.01
N ALA A 48 -11.44 11.85 -3.55
CA ALA A 48 -10.06 12.24 -3.31
C ALA A 48 -9.31 12.59 -4.60
N ASP A 49 -9.45 11.79 -5.65
CA ASP A 49 -8.83 12.05 -6.95
C ASP A 49 -9.40 13.33 -7.59
N LEU A 50 -10.72 13.52 -7.51
CA LEU A 50 -11.39 14.74 -7.99
C LEU A 50 -11.00 15.99 -7.21
N ALA A 51 -10.62 15.84 -5.94
CA ALA A 51 -10.07 16.93 -5.13
C ALA A 51 -8.57 17.19 -5.41
N GLY A 52 -7.95 16.45 -6.32
CA GLY A 52 -6.54 16.61 -6.70
C GLY A 52 -5.56 15.82 -5.83
N MET A 53 -6.03 14.87 -5.02
CA MET A 53 -5.15 13.94 -4.33
C MET A 53 -4.65 12.88 -5.31
N HIS A 54 -3.39 12.48 -5.20
CA HIS A 54 -2.79 11.51 -6.11
C HIS A 54 -2.18 10.33 -5.37
N SER A 55 -2.26 9.14 -5.98
CA SER A 55 -1.55 7.97 -5.47
C SER A 55 -0.04 8.23 -5.43
N PRO A 56 0.68 7.76 -4.38
CA PRO A 56 2.14 7.81 -4.36
C PRO A 56 2.72 7.15 -5.62
N VAL A 57 3.76 7.78 -6.20
CA VAL A 57 4.44 7.23 -7.37
C VAL A 57 5.09 5.90 -7.01
N SER A 58 5.14 4.96 -7.95
CA SER A 58 5.84 3.70 -7.76
C SER A 58 7.29 3.94 -7.32
N GLY A 59 7.72 3.26 -6.26
CA GLY A 59 9.04 3.45 -5.66
C GLY A 59 9.14 4.56 -4.62
N THR A 60 8.05 5.29 -4.32
CA THR A 60 8.02 6.23 -3.18
C THR A 60 8.35 5.48 -1.90
N LYS A 61 9.34 5.97 -1.16
CA LYS A 61 9.76 5.34 0.11
C LYS A 61 8.63 5.43 1.13
N PRO A 62 8.44 4.41 1.98
CA PRO A 62 7.35 4.39 2.94
C PRO A 62 7.25 5.63 3.85
N VAL A 63 8.39 6.20 4.29
CA VAL A 63 8.41 7.37 5.19
C VAL A 63 8.13 8.70 4.47
N ASP A 64 8.24 8.71 3.14
CA ASP A 64 8.06 9.90 2.30
C ASP A 64 6.62 9.98 1.76
N ARG A 65 5.77 8.99 2.07
CA ARG A 65 4.36 8.99 1.69
C ARG A 65 3.63 10.16 2.35
N GLU A 66 2.73 10.78 1.61
CA GLU A 66 1.85 11.82 2.12
C GLU A 66 1.02 11.29 3.30
N ARG A 67 0.90 12.09 4.35
CA ARG A 67 0.24 11.70 5.60
C ARG A 67 -0.93 12.62 5.91
N ILE A 68 -2.04 12.04 6.32
CA ILE A 68 -3.20 12.75 6.85
C ILE A 68 -2.86 13.23 8.25
N GLU A 69 -2.98 14.54 8.47
CA GLU A 69 -2.73 15.20 9.75
C GLU A 69 -4.05 15.54 10.45
N SER A 70 -5.05 16.00 9.68
CA SER A 70 -6.40 16.24 10.22
C SER A 70 -7.51 16.01 9.20
N ILE A 71 -8.69 15.66 9.71
CA ILE A 71 -9.94 15.57 8.94
C ILE A 71 -10.97 16.44 9.67
N ASN A 72 -11.57 17.40 8.97
CA ASN A 72 -12.51 18.38 9.52
C ASN A 72 -11.97 19.12 10.77
N GLY A 73 -10.66 19.37 10.80
CA GLY A 73 -9.96 19.99 11.93
C GLY A 73 -9.68 19.05 13.11
N GLN A 74 -10.14 17.80 13.07
CA GLN A 74 -9.80 16.78 14.07
C GLN A 74 -8.47 16.11 13.71
N HIS A 75 -7.52 16.12 14.65
CA HIS A 75 -6.19 15.55 14.43
C HIS A 75 -6.25 14.02 14.32
N ILE A 76 -5.59 13.47 13.30
CA ILE A 76 -5.58 12.03 12.99
C ILE A 76 -4.19 11.46 13.30
N SER A 77 -4.10 10.70 14.38
CA SER A 77 -2.86 10.07 14.85
C SER A 77 -2.83 8.56 14.65
N SER A 78 -4.00 7.94 14.50
CA SER A 78 -4.15 6.49 14.43
C SER A 78 -5.16 6.06 13.37
N LEU A 79 -5.15 4.76 13.06
CA LEU A 79 -6.12 4.20 12.12
C LEU A 79 -7.53 4.25 12.71
N GLN A 80 -7.64 4.14 14.03
CA GLN A 80 -8.91 4.27 14.73
C GLN A 80 -9.47 5.70 14.59
N ASP A 81 -8.64 6.73 14.76
CA ASP A 81 -9.06 8.14 14.60
C ASP A 81 -9.58 8.38 13.17
N TYR A 82 -8.86 7.85 12.18
CA TYR A 82 -9.26 7.93 10.78
C TYR A 82 -10.60 7.24 10.54
N LEU A 83 -10.75 6.00 11.01
CA LEU A 83 -11.99 5.22 10.82
C LEU A 83 -13.19 5.90 11.49
N ALA A 84 -13.01 6.47 12.68
CA ALA A 84 -14.07 7.22 13.37
C ALA A 84 -14.44 8.51 12.62
N SER A 85 -13.46 9.19 12.02
CA SER A 85 -13.71 10.43 11.25
C SER A 85 -14.43 10.18 9.93
N VAL A 86 -14.31 8.96 9.38
CA VAL A 86 -14.87 8.59 8.08
C VAL A 86 -16.17 7.78 8.23
N SER A 87 -16.40 7.11 9.37
CA SER A 87 -17.59 6.27 9.59
C SER A 87 -18.90 7.03 9.60
N ASP A 88 -18.85 8.30 10.01
CA ASP A 88 -20.04 9.13 10.22
C ASP A 88 -20.38 9.99 9.00
N LEU A 89 -19.57 9.90 7.94
CA LEU A 89 -19.77 10.68 6.73
C LEU A 89 -20.99 10.21 5.95
N GLN A 90 -21.73 11.17 5.41
CA GLN A 90 -22.89 10.95 4.55
C GLN A 90 -22.62 11.44 3.14
N ILE A 91 -23.35 10.87 2.17
CA ILE A 91 -23.27 11.31 0.78
C ILE A 91 -23.67 12.79 0.70
N GLY A 92 -22.85 13.59 0.03
CA GLY A 92 -23.04 15.03 -0.12
C GLY A 92 -22.28 15.88 0.90
N ASP A 93 -21.76 15.28 1.97
CA ASP A 93 -20.92 15.99 2.95
C ASP A 93 -19.68 16.58 2.29
N THR A 94 -19.23 17.71 2.82
CA THR A 94 -17.94 18.30 2.45
C THR A 94 -16.94 18.00 3.55
N VAL A 95 -15.84 17.34 3.19
CA VAL A 95 -14.78 16.92 4.09
C VAL A 95 -13.52 17.71 3.79
N SER A 96 -12.96 18.32 4.83
CA SER A 96 -11.70 19.04 4.78
C SER A 96 -10.57 18.12 5.25
N ILE A 97 -9.62 17.79 4.40
CA ILE A 97 -8.47 16.95 4.74
C ILE A 97 -7.20 17.79 4.67
N GLN A 98 -6.50 17.89 5.79
CA GLN A 98 -5.15 18.45 5.83
C GLN A 98 -4.14 17.32 5.87
N THR A 99 -3.15 17.41 4.99
CA THR A 99 -2.04 16.45 4.89
C THR A 99 -0.70 17.15 5.07
N SER A 100 0.35 16.34 5.14
CA SER A 100 1.74 16.81 5.15
C SER A 100 2.19 17.52 3.86
N GLN A 101 1.40 17.46 2.78
CA GLN A 101 1.73 18.06 1.48
C GLN A 101 0.74 19.15 1.05
N GLY A 102 -0.47 19.18 1.62
CA GLY A 102 -1.48 20.13 1.19
C GLY A 102 -2.78 20.07 1.98
N PHE A 103 -3.76 20.81 1.47
CA PHE A 103 -5.09 20.89 2.02
C PHE A 103 -6.10 20.62 0.91
N TYR A 104 -7.03 19.71 1.15
CA TYR A 104 -8.01 19.24 0.17
C TYR A 104 -9.42 19.36 0.72
N GLN A 105 -10.35 19.76 -0.14
CA GLN A 105 -11.78 19.71 0.16
C GLN A 105 -12.44 18.71 -0.78
N LEU A 106 -13.08 17.71 -0.19
CA LEU A 106 -13.69 16.61 -0.90
C LEU A 106 -15.20 16.69 -0.71
N LYS A 107 -15.95 16.43 -1.77
CA LYS A 107 -17.38 16.18 -1.66
C LYS A 107 -17.61 14.67 -1.64
N VAL A 108 -18.20 14.15 -0.57
CA VAL A 108 -18.48 12.72 -0.43
C VAL A 108 -19.47 12.30 -1.51
N LEU A 109 -19.10 11.31 -2.30
CA LEU A 109 -19.94 10.74 -3.35
C LEU A 109 -20.35 9.31 -2.99
N ALA A 110 -21.41 8.83 -3.64
CA ALA A 110 -21.76 7.43 -3.59
C ALA A 110 -20.63 6.61 -4.25
N GLY A 111 -20.18 5.54 -3.57
CA GLY A 111 -19.23 4.60 -4.17
C GLY A 111 -19.86 3.88 -5.36
N ASN A 112 -19.14 3.79 -6.48
CA ASN A 112 -19.55 2.97 -7.61
C ASN A 112 -19.03 1.54 -7.42
N GLU A 113 -19.88 0.55 -7.73
CA GLU A 113 -19.58 -0.87 -8.01
C GLU A 113 -20.04 -1.90 -6.94
N THR A 114 -21.11 -2.62 -7.33
CA THR A 114 -21.55 -3.98 -6.89
C THR A 114 -22.12 -4.15 -5.48
N ASN A 115 -23.44 -4.01 -5.36
CA ASN A 115 -24.32 -4.59 -4.31
C ASN A 115 -24.03 -4.25 -2.83
N VAL A 116 -23.08 -3.36 -2.54
CA VAL A 116 -22.95 -2.69 -1.24
C VAL A 116 -22.92 -1.17 -1.49
N SER A 117 -23.94 -0.70 -2.18
CA SER A 117 -24.17 0.69 -2.52
C SER A 117 -24.96 1.35 -1.40
N GLU A 118 -24.29 2.09 -0.51
CA GLU A 118 -24.85 3.14 0.37
C GLU A 118 -23.80 3.74 1.32
N LEU A 119 -22.57 3.23 1.36
CA LEU A 119 -21.52 3.79 2.21
C LEU A 119 -20.85 4.98 1.53
N ALA A 120 -20.80 6.10 2.23
CA ALA A 120 -19.94 7.23 1.91
C ALA A 120 -18.51 6.75 1.68
N HIS A 121 -17.93 7.11 0.53
CA HIS A 121 -16.58 6.68 0.15
C HIS A 121 -15.74 7.89 -0.26
N LEU A 122 -14.51 7.96 0.26
CA LEU A 122 -13.56 9.02 -0.08
C LEU A 122 -12.57 8.61 -1.18
N GLY A 123 -12.42 7.31 -1.46
CA GLY A 123 -11.41 6.82 -2.41
C GLY A 123 -9.98 6.73 -1.87
N LEU A 124 -9.80 6.87 -0.55
CA LEU A 124 -8.49 6.83 0.09
C LEU A 124 -8.16 5.43 0.60
N GLN A 125 -7.02 4.91 0.17
CA GLN A 125 -6.39 3.76 0.79
C GLN A 125 -5.32 4.24 1.73
N VAL A 126 -5.45 3.89 3.01
CA VAL A 126 -4.57 4.41 4.05
C VAL A 126 -3.92 3.30 4.86
N THR A 127 -2.79 3.62 5.48
CA THR A 127 -2.07 2.72 6.39
C THR A 127 -1.42 3.53 7.49
N GLY A 128 -0.99 2.88 8.57
CA GLY A 128 -0.22 3.57 9.61
C GLY A 128 1.08 4.15 9.04
N ALA A 129 1.51 5.30 9.56
CA ALA A 129 2.78 5.91 9.17
C ALA A 129 3.94 4.90 9.30
N ALA A 130 4.81 4.87 8.28
CA ALA A 130 5.93 3.94 8.27
C ALA A 130 7.03 4.41 9.23
N SER A 131 7.61 3.47 9.98
CA SER A 131 8.74 3.74 10.87
C SER A 131 10.11 3.62 10.19
N SER A 132 10.18 3.22 8.93
CA SER A 132 11.43 3.13 8.17
C SER A 132 11.17 3.04 6.66
N ASN A 133 12.23 3.18 5.86
CA ASN A 133 12.20 3.03 4.40
C ASN A 133 12.05 1.59 3.91
N ILE A 134 11.89 0.63 4.82
CA ILE A 134 11.86 -0.79 4.46
C ILE A 134 10.50 -1.12 3.85
N LEU A 135 10.51 -1.45 2.56
CA LEU A 135 9.38 -2.10 1.89
C LEU A 135 9.30 -3.54 2.38
N LYS A 136 8.22 -3.84 3.10
CA LYS A 136 7.99 -5.19 3.61
C LYS A 136 7.31 -6.02 2.53
N GLY A 137 7.81 -7.22 2.31
CA GLY A 137 7.25 -8.17 1.35
C GLY A 137 5.97 -8.83 1.83
N LEU A 138 5.40 -9.65 0.93
CA LEU A 138 4.23 -10.50 1.19
C LEU A 138 4.41 -11.43 2.39
N ASP A 139 5.62 -11.95 2.59
CA ASP A 139 6.00 -12.83 3.70
C ASP A 139 5.88 -12.15 5.07
N ILE A 140 6.19 -10.84 5.13
CA ILE A 140 6.17 -10.06 6.37
C ILE A 140 4.82 -9.37 6.59
N GLN A 141 4.24 -8.76 5.56
CA GLN A 141 2.96 -8.03 5.69
C GLN A 141 1.73 -8.90 5.45
N GLY A 142 1.90 -10.12 4.94
CA GLY A 142 0.80 -10.90 4.36
C GLY A 142 0.29 -10.28 3.06
N GLY A 143 -0.67 -10.93 2.41
CA GLY A 143 -1.18 -10.50 1.10
C GLY A 143 -1.61 -11.66 0.22
N THR A 144 -1.66 -11.41 -1.09
CA THR A 144 -2.09 -12.40 -2.08
C THR A 144 -1.05 -12.49 -3.19
N ARG A 145 -0.69 -13.73 -3.55
CA ARG A 145 0.15 -14.06 -4.70
C ARG A 145 -0.65 -14.92 -5.64
N VAL A 146 -0.77 -14.49 -6.90
CA VAL A 146 -1.50 -15.19 -7.96
C VAL A 146 -0.55 -15.45 -9.10
N LEU A 147 -0.57 -16.67 -9.62
CA LEU A 147 0.13 -17.05 -10.83
C LEU A 147 -0.91 -17.29 -11.92
N LEU A 148 -0.86 -16.48 -12.96
CA LEU A 148 -1.75 -16.57 -14.12
C LEU A 148 -1.01 -17.26 -15.26
N LYS A 149 -1.66 -18.22 -15.91
CA LYS A 149 -1.14 -18.88 -17.11
C LYS A 149 -1.95 -18.42 -18.32
N PRO A 150 -1.33 -17.87 -19.37
CA PRO A 150 -2.00 -17.63 -20.64
C PRO A 150 -2.57 -18.93 -21.23
N GLU A 151 -3.71 -18.84 -21.89
CA GLU A 151 -4.34 -20.01 -22.54
C GLU A 151 -3.47 -20.53 -23.71
N GLU A 152 -2.77 -19.62 -24.39
CA GLU A 152 -1.90 -19.89 -25.52
C GLU A 152 -0.52 -19.26 -25.32
N GLN A 153 0.45 -19.69 -26.11
CA GLN A 153 1.80 -19.14 -26.05
C GLN A 153 1.83 -17.77 -26.73
N LEU A 154 2.26 -16.75 -25.99
CA LEU A 154 2.23 -15.37 -26.42
C LEU A 154 3.61 -14.90 -26.87
N ALA A 155 3.62 -13.98 -27.84
CA ALA A 155 4.82 -13.20 -28.13
C ALA A 155 5.20 -12.34 -26.91
N LYS A 156 6.48 -11.98 -26.80
CA LYS A 156 6.98 -11.22 -25.65
C LYS A 156 6.30 -9.85 -25.56
N GLU A 157 6.09 -9.21 -26.71
CA GLU A 157 5.48 -7.89 -26.81
C GLU A 157 4.03 -7.90 -26.29
N ASP A 158 3.26 -8.92 -26.64
CA ASP A 158 1.88 -9.08 -26.17
C ASP A 158 1.84 -9.35 -24.66
N LEU A 159 2.77 -10.17 -24.16
CA LEU A 159 2.87 -10.47 -22.74
C LEU A 159 3.25 -9.22 -21.95
N ASP A 160 4.20 -8.41 -22.43
CA ASP A 160 4.59 -7.14 -21.83
C ASP A 160 3.43 -6.14 -21.83
N PHE A 161 2.64 -6.08 -22.91
CA PHE A 161 1.42 -5.27 -22.98
C PHE A 161 0.37 -5.70 -21.95
N ILE A 162 0.14 -7.01 -21.79
CA ILE A 162 -0.78 -7.54 -20.76
C ILE A 162 -0.29 -7.17 -19.36
N VAL A 163 1.01 -7.34 -19.08
CA VAL A 163 1.62 -6.98 -17.79
C VAL A 163 1.40 -5.50 -17.50
N GLN A 164 1.65 -4.62 -18.46
CA GLN A 164 1.44 -3.17 -18.30
C GLN A 164 -0.04 -2.83 -18.07
N SER A 165 -0.95 -3.45 -18.83
CA SER A 165 -2.39 -3.26 -18.67
C SER A 165 -2.88 -3.72 -17.30
N LEU A 166 -2.43 -4.89 -16.83
CA LEU A 166 -2.74 -5.40 -15.49
C LEU A 166 -2.22 -4.47 -14.40
N GLN A 167 -0.97 -4.00 -14.52
CA GLN A 167 -0.41 -3.04 -13.57
C GLN A 167 -1.24 -1.76 -13.52
N GLN A 168 -1.63 -1.22 -14.67
CA GLN A 168 -2.43 0.00 -14.73
C GLN A 168 -3.82 -0.20 -14.11
N ARG A 169 -4.50 -1.31 -14.41
CA ARG A 169 -5.82 -1.63 -13.83
C ARG A 169 -5.76 -1.80 -12.33
N LEU A 170 -4.76 -2.50 -11.81
CA LEU A 170 -4.60 -2.69 -10.37
C LEU A 170 -4.29 -1.37 -9.66
N ASN A 171 -3.50 -0.49 -10.27
CA ASN A 171 -3.28 0.85 -9.76
C ASN A 171 -4.57 1.70 -9.77
N VAL A 172 -5.46 1.54 -10.77
CA VAL A 172 -6.76 2.23 -10.82
C VAL A 172 -7.62 1.89 -9.61
N PHE A 173 -7.60 0.62 -9.18
CA PHE A 173 -8.25 0.17 -7.94
C PHE A 173 -7.51 0.63 -6.66
N GLY A 174 -6.65 1.65 -6.77
CA GLY A 174 -5.89 2.26 -5.68
C GLY A 174 -4.78 1.38 -5.10
N LEU A 175 -4.48 0.23 -5.71
CA LEU A 175 -3.43 -0.67 -5.22
C LEU A 175 -2.06 -0.22 -5.74
N SER A 176 -1.33 0.54 -4.94
CA SER A 176 -0.03 1.11 -5.35
C SER A 176 1.16 0.15 -5.17
N ASP A 177 1.04 -0.83 -4.26
CA ASP A 177 2.10 -1.79 -3.94
C ASP A 177 1.84 -3.15 -4.60
N VAL A 178 1.61 -3.10 -5.92
CA VAL A 178 1.39 -4.28 -6.75
C VAL A 178 2.61 -4.54 -7.61
N THR A 179 3.06 -5.78 -7.61
CA THR A 179 4.12 -6.26 -8.51
C THR A 179 3.50 -7.19 -9.54
N VAL A 180 3.50 -6.79 -10.81
CA VAL A 180 3.15 -7.66 -11.94
C VAL A 180 4.41 -7.95 -12.74
N LYS A 181 4.77 -9.24 -12.88
CA LYS A 181 5.98 -9.67 -13.59
C LYS A 181 5.74 -10.87 -14.48
N PRO A 182 6.37 -10.93 -15.67
CA PRO A 182 6.43 -12.16 -16.45
C PRO A 182 7.28 -13.20 -15.72
N ALA A 183 6.89 -14.47 -15.82
CA ALA A 183 7.62 -15.61 -15.30
C ALA A 183 7.56 -16.77 -16.29
N SER A 184 8.54 -17.67 -16.22
CA SER A 184 8.58 -18.88 -17.05
C SER A 184 9.02 -20.08 -16.23
N ASP A 185 8.51 -21.26 -16.54
CA ASP A 185 9.03 -22.51 -16.00
C ASP A 185 10.23 -23.04 -16.80
N LEU A 186 10.82 -24.13 -16.32
CA LEU A 186 11.95 -24.81 -16.99
C LEU A 186 11.54 -25.51 -18.29
N SER A 187 10.25 -25.70 -18.52
CA SER A 187 9.66 -26.33 -19.70
C SER A 187 9.25 -25.31 -20.77
N GLY A 188 9.48 -24.01 -20.53
CA GLY A 188 9.10 -22.92 -21.43
C GLY A 188 7.65 -22.44 -21.31
N GLY A 189 6.90 -22.92 -20.31
CA GLY A 189 5.57 -22.44 -19.96
C GLY A 189 5.62 -21.00 -19.48
N GLN A 190 4.77 -20.15 -20.05
CA GLN A 190 4.67 -18.73 -19.70
C GLN A 190 3.68 -18.51 -18.57
N PHE A 191 4.01 -17.58 -17.68
CA PHE A 191 3.19 -17.18 -16.55
C PHE A 191 3.28 -15.68 -16.32
N ILE A 192 2.27 -15.13 -15.64
CA ILE A 192 2.27 -13.78 -15.11
C ILE A 192 2.10 -13.89 -13.60
N LEU A 193 3.11 -13.44 -12.86
CA LEU A 193 3.11 -13.38 -11.41
C LEU A 193 2.53 -12.03 -10.96
N VAL A 194 1.45 -12.07 -10.19
CA VAL A 194 0.85 -10.90 -9.55
C VAL A 194 0.99 -11.03 -8.04
N GLU A 195 1.62 -10.05 -7.41
CA GLU A 195 1.80 -9.98 -5.96
C GLU A 195 1.24 -8.68 -5.42
N ILE A 196 0.40 -8.79 -4.39
CA ILE A 196 -0.24 -7.66 -3.71
C ILE A 196 0.04 -7.77 -2.21
N ALA A 197 0.97 -6.95 -1.71
CA ALA A 197 1.34 -6.93 -0.30
C ALA A 197 0.26 -6.20 0.54
N GLY A 198 -0.08 -6.75 1.71
CA GLY A 198 -1.03 -6.15 2.65
C GLY A 198 -2.51 -6.28 2.25
N ALA A 199 -2.86 -7.04 1.21
CA ALA A 199 -4.26 -7.29 0.80
C ALA A 199 -4.96 -8.46 1.53
N GLY A 200 -4.25 -9.16 2.43
CA GLY A 200 -4.73 -10.42 3.03
C GLY A 200 -6.00 -10.29 3.89
N GLY A 201 -6.38 -9.07 4.28
CA GLY A 201 -7.64 -8.80 4.99
C GLY A 201 -8.87 -8.63 4.09
N MET A 202 -8.68 -8.28 2.81
CA MET A 202 -9.78 -7.92 1.91
C MET A 202 -10.60 -9.13 1.47
N PHE A 203 -9.94 -10.30 1.30
CA PHE A 203 -10.60 -11.54 0.85
C PHE A 203 -11.16 -12.42 1.98
N ARG A 204 -10.91 -12.11 3.25
CA ARG A 204 -11.37 -12.91 4.40
C ARG A 204 -12.85 -12.73 4.76
N ARG A 205 -13.58 -11.81 4.11
CA ARG A 205 -15.01 -11.55 4.41
C ARG A 205 -15.99 -12.55 3.76
N ASN A 206 -15.57 -13.35 2.78
CA ASN A 206 -16.42 -14.43 2.24
C ASN A 206 -16.15 -15.76 2.95
N LYS A 207 -16.56 -15.86 4.22
CA LYS A 207 -16.92 -17.17 4.76
C LYS A 207 -18.29 -17.50 4.18
N PRO A 208 -18.47 -18.59 3.41
CA PRO A 208 -19.81 -19.01 3.02
C PRO A 208 -20.62 -19.27 4.29
N ALA A 209 -21.84 -18.73 4.34
CA ALA A 209 -22.78 -19.00 5.41
C ALA A 209 -22.93 -20.52 5.60
N PRO A 210 -22.99 -21.03 6.84
CA PRO A 210 -23.27 -22.44 7.07
C PRO A 210 -24.61 -22.79 6.41
N GLY A 211 -24.57 -23.82 5.55
CA GLY A 211 -25.67 -24.20 4.69
C GLY A 211 -26.98 -24.36 5.45
N LEU A 212 -28.04 -23.78 4.88
CA LEU A 212 -29.41 -24.04 5.33
C LEU A 212 -29.71 -25.54 5.19
N PRO A 213 -30.32 -26.18 6.19
CA PRO A 213 -30.66 -27.59 6.12
C PRO A 213 -31.69 -27.79 5.01
N GLY A 214 -31.37 -28.72 4.10
CA GLY A 214 -32.25 -29.09 3.00
C GLY A 214 -33.63 -29.49 3.50
N ARG A 215 -34.66 -28.81 2.98
CA ARG A 215 -36.04 -29.29 3.09
C ARG A 215 -36.17 -30.51 2.20
N ARG A 216 -36.44 -31.66 2.81
CA ARG A 216 -37.07 -32.81 2.16
C ARG A 216 -38.53 -32.50 1.89
#